data_AF-A0A0R1QIM2-F1
#
_entry.id   AF-A0A0R1QIM2-F1
#
_cell.length_a   1.000
_cell.length_b   1.000
_cell.length_c   1.000
_cell.angle_alpha   90.00
_cell.angle_beta   90.00
_cell.angle_gamma   90.00
#
_symmetry.space_group_name_H-M   'P 1'
#
loop_
_entity.id
_entity.type
_entity.pdbx_description
1 polymer ?
#
loop_
_entity_poly.entity_id
_entity_poly.type
_entity_poly.pdbx_seq_one_letter_code
_entity_poly.pdbx_strand_id
1 'polypeptide(L)'
;MVQVANGLIKSDKYPEIKQRYQILKKRRGHKKTIIAIARQLLTAVYHILANHEVYNPKQFVDRPERSMSVREAVEFAKARGFDVLA
;
A
#
# COMPACT_ATOMS: atom_id res chain seq x y z
N MET A 1 3.96 -17.64 -10.04
CA MET A 1 3.72 -16.48 -9.14
C MET A 1 3.07 -16.83 -7.81
N VAL A 2 2.03 -17.66 -7.73
CA VAL A 2 1.37 -17.99 -6.44
C VAL A 2 2.31 -18.66 -5.42
N GLN A 3 3.15 -19.60 -5.85
CA GLN A 3 4.15 -20.24 -4.97
C GLN A 3 5.18 -19.25 -4.43
N VAL A 4 5.64 -18.32 -5.29
CA VAL A 4 6.55 -17.23 -4.91
C VAL A 4 5.92 -16.32 -3.86
N ALA A 5 4.65 -15.94 -4.05
CA ALA A 5 3.89 -15.18 -3.05
C ALA A 5 3.78 -15.93 -1.71
N ASN A 6 3.51 -17.24 -1.73
CA ASN A 6 3.45 -18.06 -0.51
C ASN A 6 4.80 -18.13 0.22
N GLY A 7 5.92 -18.21 -0.52
CA GLY A 7 7.27 -18.16 0.06
C GLY A 7 7.58 -16.79 0.66
N LEU A 8 7.24 -15.72 -0.04
CA LEU A 8 7.45 -14.33 0.42
C LEU A 8 6.71 -14.01 1.72
N ILE A 9 5.47 -14.46 1.86
CA ILE A 9 4.66 -14.23 3.07
C ILE A 9 5.27 -14.91 4.31
N LYS A 10 6.03 -16.00 4.11
CA LYS A 10 6.72 -16.74 5.17
C LYS A 10 8.15 -16.23 5.43
N SER A 11 8.72 -15.49 4.48
CA SER A 11 10.08 -14.98 4.58
C SER A 11 10.12 -13.70 5.40
N ASP A 12 11.16 -13.55 6.22
CA ASP A 12 11.42 -12.31 6.98
C ASP A 12 12.33 -11.33 6.22
N LYS A 13 12.80 -11.71 5.02
CA LYS A 13 13.66 -10.85 4.18
C LYS A 13 12.96 -9.59 3.68
N TYR A 14 11.62 -9.63 3.57
CA TYR A 14 10.80 -8.57 2.99
C TYR A 14 9.60 -8.24 3.93
N PRO A 15 9.86 -7.56 5.06
CA PRO A 15 8.84 -7.28 6.08
C PRO A 15 7.66 -6.46 5.54
N GLU A 16 7.88 -5.62 4.53
CA GLU A 16 6.87 -4.78 3.90
C GLU A 16 5.77 -5.61 3.20
N ILE A 17 6.14 -6.74 2.58
CA ILE A 17 5.19 -7.65 1.93
C ILE A 17 4.37 -8.39 2.99
N LYS A 18 5.02 -8.81 4.09
CA LYS A 18 4.36 -9.48 5.22
C LYS A 18 3.35 -8.55 5.90
N GLN A 19 3.71 -7.30 6.17
CA GLN A 19 2.81 -6.30 6.75
C GLN A 19 1.59 -6.06 5.83
N ARG A 20 1.83 -5.88 4.53
CA ARG A 20 0.77 -5.69 3.54
C ARG A 20 -0.15 -6.90 3.44
N TYR A 21 0.41 -8.12 3.46
CA TYR A 21 -0.36 -9.36 3.54
C TYR A 21 -1.30 -9.37 4.75
N GLN A 22 -0.83 -8.98 5.94
CA GLN A 22 -1.69 -8.97 7.13
C GLN A 22 -2.85 -7.98 7.00
N ILE A 23 -2.60 -6.78 6.48
CA ILE A 23 -3.64 -5.76 6.25
C ILE A 23 -4.69 -6.27 5.26
N LEU A 24 -4.26 -6.83 4.13
CA LEU A 24 -5.16 -7.35 3.09
C LEU A 24 -5.92 -8.60 3.56
N LYS A 25 -5.26 -9.50 4.29
CA LYS A 25 -5.86 -10.73 4.84
C LYS A 25 -7.03 -10.38 5.77
N LYS A 26 -6.85 -9.39 6.65
CA LYS A 26 -7.90 -8.91 7.56
C LYS A 26 -9.15 -8.40 6.80
N ARG A 27 -8.97 -7.82 5.61
CA ARG A 27 -10.08 -7.22 4.82
C ARG A 27 -10.73 -8.18 3.81
N ARG A 28 -9.96 -9.07 3.18
CA ARG A 28 -10.39 -9.86 2.00
C ARG A 28 -10.34 -11.38 2.21
N GLY A 29 -9.73 -11.84 3.30
CA GLY A 29 -9.46 -13.27 3.54
C GLY A 29 -8.21 -13.79 2.83
N HIS A 30 -7.79 -15.00 3.21
CA HIS A 30 -6.48 -15.56 2.84
C HIS A 30 -6.29 -15.78 1.32
N LYS A 31 -7.19 -16.53 0.68
CA LYS A 31 -7.07 -16.89 -0.75
C LYS A 31 -7.03 -15.65 -1.65
N LYS A 32 -7.92 -14.68 -1.42
CA LYS A 32 -7.97 -13.43 -2.20
C LYS A 32 -6.69 -12.60 -2.02
N THR A 33 -6.09 -12.66 -0.84
CA THR A 33 -4.87 -11.91 -0.55
C THR A 33 -3.64 -12.49 -1.25
N ILE A 34 -3.49 -13.82 -1.30
CA ILE A 34 -2.38 -14.45 -2.03
C ILE A 34 -2.43 -14.06 -3.52
N ILE A 35 -3.62 -14.10 -4.12
CA ILE A 35 -3.81 -13.71 -5.53
C ILE A 35 -3.47 -12.23 -5.73
N ALA A 36 -3.88 -11.34 -4.82
CA ALA A 36 -3.57 -9.92 -4.89
C ALA A 36 -2.05 -9.65 -4.83
N ILE A 37 -1.33 -10.33 -3.94
CA ILE A 37 0.14 -10.20 -3.85
C ILE A 37 0.81 -10.77 -5.11
N ALA A 38 0.34 -11.89 -5.63
CA ALA A 38 0.87 -12.47 -6.86
C ALA A 38 0.73 -11.51 -8.06
N ARG A 39 -0.42 -10.81 -8.19
CA ARG A 39 -0.62 -9.79 -9.22
C ARG A 39 0.30 -8.59 -9.02
N GLN A 40 0.45 -8.12 -7.77
CA GLN A 40 1.34 -7.01 -7.44
C GLN A 40 2.80 -7.31 -7.79
N LEU A 41 3.28 -8.52 -7.47
CA LEU A 41 4.62 -8.96 -7.84
C LEU A 41 4.82 -9.00 -9.36
N LEU A 42 3.80 -9.43 -10.11
CA LEU A 42 3.86 -9.42 -11.58
C LEU A 42 4.00 -8.00 -12.13
N THR A 43 3.21 -7.06 -11.61
CA THR A 43 3.29 -5.63 -11.99
C THR A 43 4.66 -5.04 -11.63
N ALA A 44 5.19 -5.36 -10.46
CA ALA A 44 6.52 -4.93 -10.03
C ALA A 44 7.60 -5.41 -11.02
N VAL A 45 7.60 -6.71 -11.35
CA VAL A 45 8.56 -7.29 -12.30
C VAL A 45 8.44 -6.64 -13.68
N TYR A 46 7.22 -6.39 -14.15
CA TYR A 46 7.01 -5.67 -15.41
C TYR A 46 7.68 -4.29 -15.40
N HIS A 47 7.47 -3.48 -14.36
CA HIS A 47 8.09 -2.15 -14.29
C HIS A 47 9.60 -2.19 -14.15
N ILE A 48 10.15 -3.15 -13.40
CA ILE A 48 11.62 -3.34 -13.30
C ILE A 48 12.21 -3.64 -14.67
N LEU A 49 11.54 -4.47 -15.47
CA LEU A 49 12.02 -4.86 -16.80
C LEU A 49 11.78 -3.77 -17.85
N ALA A 50 10.64 -3.07 -17.80
CA ALA A 50 10.26 -2.07 -18.78
C ALA A 50 10.97 -0.71 -18.56
N ASN A 51 11.10 -0.28 -17.30
CA ASN A 51 11.64 1.04 -16.96
C ASN A 51 13.10 0.98 -16.46
N HIS A 52 13.66 -0.23 -16.27
CA HIS A 52 14.97 -0.45 -15.65
C HIS A 52 15.13 0.15 -14.25
N GLU A 53 14.02 0.34 -13.53
CA GLU A 53 14.00 0.87 -12.17
C GLU A 53 14.07 -0.23 -11.12
N VAL A 54 14.73 0.05 -10.00
CA VAL A 54 14.78 -0.87 -8.85
C VAL A 54 13.41 -0.95 -8.18
N TYR A 55 13.03 -2.15 -7.73
CA TYR A 55 11.80 -2.38 -6.97
C TYR A 55 11.67 -1.39 -5.80
N ASN A 56 10.60 -0.60 -5.80
CA ASN A 56 10.28 0.30 -4.69
C ASN A 56 8.91 -0.08 -4.07
N PRO A 57 8.87 -0.60 -2.85
CA PRO A 57 7.63 -1.03 -2.21
C PRO A 57 6.65 0.10 -1.89
N LYS A 58 7.11 1.36 -1.86
CA LYS A 58 6.25 2.53 -1.62
C LYS A 58 5.31 2.82 -2.78
N GLN A 59 5.64 2.38 -4.00
CA GLN A 59 4.83 2.56 -5.21
C GLN A 59 3.42 1.96 -5.09
N PHE A 60 3.26 0.99 -4.20
CA PHE A 60 1.99 0.27 -4.04
C PHE A 60 1.13 0.84 -2.90
N VAL A 61 1.57 1.86 -2.19
CA VAL A 61 0.77 2.51 -1.15
C VAL A 61 -0.22 3.45 -1.84
N ASP A 62 -1.42 2.95 -2.12
CA ASP A 62 -2.53 3.69 -2.77
C ASP A 62 -3.05 4.89 -1.95
N ARG A 63 -2.49 5.13 -0.76
CA ARG A 63 -2.91 6.26 0.06
C ARG A 63 -1.95 7.40 -0.17
N PRO A 64 -2.36 8.51 -0.81
CA PRO A 64 -1.56 9.72 -0.78
C PRO A 64 -1.30 10.07 0.68
N GLU A 65 -0.06 10.45 1.00
CA GLU A 65 0.26 11.06 2.28
C GLU A 65 -0.62 12.30 2.41
N ARG A 66 -1.68 12.21 3.23
CA ARG A 66 -2.60 13.32 3.48
C ARG A 66 -1.96 14.23 4.52
N SER A 67 -0.84 14.85 4.17
CA SER A 67 -0.29 15.98 4.91
C SER A 67 -0.98 17.24 4.43
N MET A 68 -1.56 18.01 5.35
CA MET A 68 -2.05 19.36 5.11
C MET A 68 -1.48 20.27 6.18
N SER A 69 -1.18 21.51 5.80
CA SER A 69 -0.77 22.52 6.78
C SER A 69 -1.91 22.81 7.76
N VAL A 70 -1.58 23.31 8.95
CA VAL A 70 -2.59 23.68 9.96
C VAL A 70 -3.60 24.67 9.36
N ARG A 71 -3.13 25.61 8.54
CA ARG A 71 -3.98 26.59 7.86
C ARG A 71 -4.97 25.93 6.90
N GLU A 72 -4.50 25.04 6.03
CA GLU A 72 -5.36 24.29 5.10
C GLU A 72 -6.35 23.40 5.85
N ALA A 73 -5.95 22.83 7.00
CA ALA A 73 -6.84 22.03 7.83
C ALA A 73 -7.99 22.86 8.43
N VAL A 74 -7.69 24.08 8.91
CA VAL A 74 -8.70 25.01 9.44
C VAL A 74 -9.66 25.45 8.33
N GLU A 75 -9.15 25.80 7.15
CA GLU A 75 -9.98 26.19 6.00
C GLU A 75 -10.86 25.01 5.53
N PHE A 76 -10.31 23.80 5.47
CA PHE A 76 -11.05 22.59 5.12
C PHE A 76 -12.17 22.25 6.11
N ALA A 77 -11.95 22.48 7.41
CA ALA A 77 -12.94 22.27 8.47
C ALA A 77 -14.06 23.31 8.40
N LYS A 78 -13.71 24.61 8.24
CA LYS A 78 -14.70 25.68 8.05
C LYS A 78 -15.57 25.46 6.82
N ALA A 79 -14.98 25.03 5.70
CA ALA A 79 -15.71 24.69 4.48
C ALA A 79 -16.73 23.54 4.65
N ARG A 80 -16.62 22.75 5.73
CA ARG A 80 -17.55 21.66 6.09
C ARG A 80 -18.53 22.05 7.20
N GLY A 81 -18.56 23.33 7.60
CA GLY A 81 -19.47 23.85 8.61
C GLY A 81 -19.02 23.63 10.04
N PHE A 82 -17.75 23.28 10.27
CA PHE A 82 -17.18 23.23 11.62
C PHE A 82 -16.78 24.64 12.06
N ASP A 83 -17.20 25.03 13.26
CA ASP A 83 -16.71 26.24 13.90
C ASP A 83 -15.44 25.90 14.69
N VAL A 84 -14.31 26.38 14.20
CA VAL A 84 -13.00 26.06 14.78
C VAL A 84 -12.70 27.09 15.87
N LEU A 85 -12.92 26.68 17.12
CA LEU A 85 -12.58 27.48 18.30
C LEU A 85 -11.07 27.45 18.53
N ALA A 86 -10.49 28.62 18.78
CA ALA A 86 -9.06 28.82 19.03
C ALA A 86 -8.68 28.52 20.48
#